data_AF-A0A2A2RF22-F1
#
_entry.id   AF-A0A2A2RF22-F1
#
_cell.length_a   1.000
_cell.length_b   1.000
_cell.length_c   1.000
_cell.angle_alpha   90.00
_cell.angle_beta   90.00
_cell.angle_gamma   90.00
#
_symmetry.space_group_name_H-M   'P 1'
#
loop_
_entity.id
_entity.type
_entity.pdbx_description
1 polymer ?
#
loop_
_entity_poly.entity_id
_entity_poly.type
_entity_poly.pdbx_seq_one_letter_code
_entity_poly.pdbx_strand_id
1 'polypeptide(L)' 'ALIGASNFFELAVAVAITLFGPSSPAALATVVGVLVEVPVMLSVCRACVRSRDWYQNATPQSHR' A
#
# COMPACT_ATOMS: atom_id res chain seq x y z
N ALA A 1 8.60 -1.63 -7.38
CA ALA A 1 7.22 -1.52 -7.86
C ALA A 1 6.24 -1.67 -6.70
N LEU A 2 6.13 -0.66 -5.83
CA LEU A 2 5.20 -0.66 -4.67
C LEU A 2 3.84 -0.02 -5.00
N ILE A 3 3.83 0.93 -5.95
CA ILE A 3 2.63 1.66 -6.38
C ILE A 3 1.65 0.76 -7.17
N GLY A 4 2.14 -0.31 -7.80
CA GLY A 4 1.31 -1.21 -8.61
C GLY A 4 0.42 -2.16 -7.80
N ALA A 5 0.74 -2.42 -6.52
CA ALA A 5 -0.07 -3.28 -5.66
C ALA A 5 -1.32 -2.55 -5.13
N SER A 6 -1.22 -1.25 -4.81
CA SER A 6 -2.27 -0.51 -4.08
C SER A 6 -3.23 0.35 -4.87
N ASN A 7 -3.18 0.32 -6.20
CA ASN A 7 -4.06 1.17 -7.01
C ASN A 7 -5.46 0.55 -7.27
N PHE A 8 -5.61 -0.78 -7.18
CA PHE A 8 -6.83 -1.47 -7.64
C PHE A 8 -7.77 -1.92 -6.52
N PHE A 9 -7.39 -1.65 -5.28
CA PHE A 9 -8.08 -2.15 -4.11
C PHE A 9 -9.50 -1.56 -3.99
N GLU A 10 -9.63 -0.25 -4.19
CA GLU A 10 -10.91 0.46 -4.06
C GLU A 10 -11.94 -0.03 -5.10
N LEU A 11 -11.48 -0.30 -6.33
CA LEU A 11 -12.27 -0.92 -7.38
C LEU A 11 -12.67 -2.36 -7.02
N ALA A 12 -11.76 -3.13 -6.39
CA ALA A 12 -12.05 -4.50 -5.97
C ALA A 12 -13.16 -4.58 -4.90
N VAL A 13 -13.19 -3.64 -3.95
CA VAL A 13 -14.29 -3.54 -2.98
C VAL A 13 -15.60 -3.17 -3.66
N ALA A 14 -15.57 -2.17 -4.55
CA ALA A 14 -16.75 -1.77 -5.29
C ALA A 14 -17.32 -2.95 -6.09
N VAL A 15 -16.49 -3.68 -6.83
CA VAL A 15 -16.91 -4.87 -7.60
C VAL A 15 -17.44 -5.97 -6.69
N ALA A 16 -16.79 -6.24 -5.55
CA ALA A 16 -17.23 -7.29 -4.63
C ALA A 16 -18.59 -6.98 -3.98
N ILE A 17 -18.81 -5.75 -3.53
CA ILE A 17 -20.11 -5.31 -3.00
C ILE A 17 -21.18 -5.36 -4.08
N THR A 18 -20.84 -4.97 -5.32
CA THR A 18 -21.80 -4.92 -6.43
C THR A 18 -22.21 -6.32 -6.90
N LEU A 19 -21.28 -7.28 -6.95
CA LEU A 19 -21.54 -8.64 -7.44
C LEU A 19 -22.10 -9.58 -6.35
N PHE A 20 -21.63 -9.46 -5.11
CA PHE A 20 -21.97 -10.41 -4.05
C PHE A 20 -22.90 -9.82 -2.97
N GLY A 21 -23.15 -8.51 -2.99
CA GLY A 21 -23.92 -7.82 -1.97
C GLY A 21 -23.12 -7.61 -0.66
N PRO A 22 -23.51 -6.62 0.16
CA PRO A 22 -22.76 -6.23 1.36
C PRO A 22 -22.76 -7.28 2.47
N SER A 23 -23.74 -8.19 2.50
CA SER A 23 -23.87 -9.24 3.51
C SER A 23 -23.08 -10.52 3.17
N SER A 24 -22.41 -10.55 2.02
CA SER A 24 -21.69 -11.75 1.57
C SER A 24 -20.31 -11.87 2.23
N PRO A 25 -19.86 -13.09 2.54
CA PRO A 25 -18.49 -13.36 3.00
C PRO A 25 -17.42 -12.82 2.06
N ALA A 26 -17.70 -12.75 0.75
CA ALA A 26 -16.79 -12.22 -0.25
C ALA A 26 -16.56 -10.70 -0.09
N ALA A 27 -17.62 -9.94 0.23
CA ALA A 27 -17.50 -8.51 0.48
C ALA A 27 -16.68 -8.22 1.75
N LEU A 28 -16.91 -8.98 2.83
CA LEU A 28 -16.12 -8.92 4.07
C LEU A 28 -14.64 -9.22 3.83
N ALA A 29 -14.31 -10.25 3.05
CA ALA A 29 -12.93 -10.59 2.73
C ALA A 29 -12.21 -9.46 1.98
N THR A 30 -12.89 -8.79 1.04
CA THR A 30 -12.30 -7.64 0.35
C THR A 30 -12.10 -6.44 1.27
N VAL A 31 -13.05 -6.13 2.16
CA VAL A 31 -12.92 -5.03 3.11
C VAL A 31 -11.79 -5.29 4.13
N VAL A 32 -11.65 -6.53 4.61
CA VAL A 32 -10.51 -6.88 5.48
C VAL A 32 -9.19 -6.76 4.72
N GLY A 33 -9.18 -7.04 3.41
CA GLY A 33 -8.05 -6.77 2.52
C GLY A 33 -7.57 -5.31 2.58
N VAL A 34 -8.48 -4.32 2.53
CA VAL A 34 -8.13 -2.87 2.64
C VAL A 34 -7.36 -2.62 3.92
N LEU A 35 -7.91 -3.18 5.01
CA LEU A 35 -7.49 -2.84 6.37
C LEU A 35 -6.08 -3.33 6.63
N VAL A 36 -5.63 -4.36 5.93
CA VAL A 36 -4.25 -4.85 5.97
C VAL A 36 -3.38 -4.13 4.97
N GLU A 37 -3.89 -3.85 3.78
CA GLU A 37 -3.08 -3.31 2.69
C GLU A 37 -2.56 -1.89 2.98
N VAL A 38 -3.44 -0.99 3.43
CA VAL A 38 -3.07 0.40 3.74
C VAL A 38 -1.96 0.49 4.79
N PRO A 39 -2.03 -0.18 5.96
CA PRO A 39 -0.94 -0.15 6.94
C PRO A 39 0.35 -0.82 6.44
N VAL A 40 0.26 -1.86 5.62
CA VAL A 40 1.46 -2.46 4.99
C VAL A 40 2.12 -1.45 4.04
N MET A 41 1.35 -0.76 3.21
CA MET A 41 1.86 0.27 2.32
C MET A 41 2.58 1.39 3.10
N LEU A 42 1.95 1.89 4.16
CA LEU A 42 2.54 2.94 5.02
C LEU A 42 3.79 2.44 5.75
N SER A 43 3.81 1.18 6.18
CA SER A 43 4.98 0.57 6.84
C SER A 43 6.17 0.48 5.89
N VAL A 44 5.95 0.08 4.64
CA VAL A 44 7.00 0.03 3.62
C VAL A 44 7.47 1.44 3.24
N CYS A 45 6.54 2.38 3.08
CA CYS A 45 6.89 3.79 2.87
C CYS A 45 7.77 4.33 4.01
N ARG A 46 7.41 4.02 5.26
CA ARG A 46 8.19 4.40 6.44
C ARG A 46 9.58 3.78 6.42
N ALA A 47 9.72 2.51 6.00
CA ALA A 47 11.01 1.87 5.82
C ALA A 47 11.86 2.57 4.75
N CYS A 48 11.29 2.88 3.59
CA CYS A 48 11.98 3.63 2.53
C CYS A 48 12.42 5.02 3.00
N VAL A 49 11.55 5.74 3.72
CA VAL A 49 11.89 7.05 4.33
C VAL A 49 13.01 6.91 5.35
N ARG A 50 13.04 5.82 6.12
CA ARG A 50 14.11 5.57 7.09
C ARG A 50 15.45 5.20 6.43
N SER A 51 15.42 4.67 5.21
CA SER A 51 16.64 4.41 4.42
C SER A 51 17.27 5.67 3.82
N ARG A 52 16.70 6.86 4.01
CA ARG A 52 17.23 8.12 3.45
C ARG A 52 18.65 8.43 3.91
N ASP A 53 18.97 8.18 5.17
CA ASP A 53 20.31 8.45 5.72
C ASP A 53 21.38 7.60 5.01
N TRP A 54 21.05 6.36 4.65
CA TRP A 54 21.94 5.48 3.88
C TRP A 54 22.23 6.05 2.48
N TYR A 55 21.20 6.56 1.80
CA TYR A 55 21.38 7.21 0.49
C TYR A 55 22.16 8.53 0.58
N GLN A 56 21.94 9.33 1.63
CA GLN A 56 22.65 10.60 1.84
C GLN A 56 24.13 10.39 2.17
N ASN A 57 24.45 9.37 2.96
CA ASN A 57 25.84 9.00 3.25
C ASN A 57 26.56 8.36 2.05
N ALA A 58 25.82 7.79 1.10
CA ALA A 58 26.36 7.19 -0.11
C ALA A 58 26.69 8.24 -1.21
N THR A 59 26.20 9.48 -1.09
CA THR A 59 26.59 10.58 -1.98
C THR A 59 27.75 11.36 -1.37
N PRO A 60 28.97 11.31 -1.94
CA PRO A 60 30.04 12.21 -1.56
C PRO A 60 29.57 13.63 -1.85
N GLN A 61 29.45 14.47 -0.81
CA GLN A 61 29.15 15.88 -0.96
C GLN A 61 30.31 16.49 -1.73
N SER A 62 30.12 16.72 -3.03
CA SER A 62 31.11 17.42 -3.86
C SER A 62 31.10 18.88 -3.43
N HIS A 63 31.96 19.12 -2.45
CA HIS A 63 32.42 20.41 -1.95
C HIS A 63 32.64 21.36 -3.14
N ARG A 64 31.77 22.37 -3.26
CA ARG A 64 32.02 23.63 -3.94
C ARG A 64 31.81 24.75 -2.94
#